data_AF-A0A1A7YL74-F1
#
_entry.id   AF-A0A1A7YL74-F1
#
_cell.length_a   1.000
_cell.length_b   1.000
_cell.length_c   1.000
_cell.angle_alpha   90.00
_cell.angle_beta   90.00
_cell.angle_gamma   90.00
#
_symmetry.space_group_name_H-M   'P 1'
#
loop_
_entity.id
_entity.type
_entity.pdbx_description
1 polymer ?
#
loop_
_entity_poly.entity_id
_entity_poly.type
_entity_poly.pdbx_seq_one_letter_code
_entity_poly.pdbx_strand_id
1 'polypeptide(L)'
;MAGCLWWCHRTCVCFLSEEEKTSIAVDREIQRILRKQKKEEKKEIKILLLGTGESGKTTFIRQMRIIHGRGYSEEDRKTFASCIFQNIFTAIKAMTGAMSTLRIPYANPENEKYAKLLQDVNTVQISFLERGHVNAIRRLWADSGIRTCYSRRCEYQLLDSTEYYMNNLDRISAQDYIPTEQDVLRVRFPTTGIHDYAFTVKNITLRIVDVGGQKSERRKWIHCFENVTSLIFLASLSEYDQVL
;
A
#
# COMPACT_ATOMS: atom_id res chain seq x y z
N MET A 1 27.85 -53.97 46.34
CA MET A 1 26.63 -53.14 46.39
C MET A 1 27.00 -51.67 46.58
N ALA A 2 27.49 -50.99 45.53
CA ALA A 2 27.92 -49.58 45.62
C ALA A 2 27.67 -48.82 44.30
N GLY A 3 26.48 -49.00 43.71
CA GLY A 3 26.19 -48.50 42.35
C GLY A 3 24.89 -47.70 42.21
N CYS A 4 24.26 -47.25 43.31
CA CYS A 4 22.92 -46.64 43.23
C CYS A 4 22.78 -45.21 43.79
N LEU A 5 23.86 -44.59 44.30
CA LEU A 5 23.76 -43.25 44.94
C LEU A 5 24.21 -42.07 44.07
N TRP A 6 24.84 -42.30 42.92
CA TRP A 6 25.36 -41.21 42.07
C TRP A 6 24.38 -40.70 41.01
N TRP A 7 23.29 -41.42 40.74
CA TRP A 7 22.31 -41.05 39.72
C TRP A 7 21.15 -40.17 40.23
N CYS A 8 21.11 -39.86 41.53
CA CYS A 8 20.05 -39.05 42.13
C CYS A 8 20.45 -37.57 42.36
N HIS A 9 21.73 -37.23 42.17
CA HIS A 9 22.26 -35.89 42.50
C HIS A 9 22.08 -34.82 41.42
N ARG A 10 21.63 -35.16 40.21
CA ARG A 10 21.52 -34.22 39.07
C ARG A 10 20.10 -33.75 38.75
N THR A 11 19.10 -34.20 39.50
CA THR A 11 17.67 -33.91 39.23
C THR A 11 16.90 -33.38 40.43
N CYS A 12 17.54 -33.23 41.60
CA CYS A 12 16.88 -32.72 42.80
C CYS A 12 17.01 -31.20 42.89
N VAL A 13 15.89 -30.48 42.70
CA VAL A 13 15.77 -29.00 42.72
C VAL A 13 16.26 -28.37 44.05
N CYS A 14 16.43 -29.20 45.08
CA CYS A 14 16.86 -28.81 46.43
C CYS A 14 18.33 -28.35 46.53
N PHE A 15 19.18 -28.68 45.55
CA PHE A 15 20.63 -28.35 45.54
C PHE A 15 21.01 -27.19 44.60
N LEU A 16 20.03 -26.59 43.94
CA LEU A 16 20.26 -25.50 42.99
C LEU A 16 20.38 -24.17 43.72
N SER A 17 21.25 -23.28 43.22
CA SER A 17 21.29 -21.89 43.68
C SER A 17 19.96 -21.19 43.37
N GLU A 18 19.63 -20.12 44.10
CA GLU A 18 18.41 -19.34 43.81
C GLU A 18 18.42 -18.76 42.38
N GLU A 19 19.61 -18.49 41.82
CA GLU A 19 19.79 -18.10 40.42
C GLU A 19 19.48 -19.24 39.44
N GLU A 20 19.89 -20.48 39.75
CA GLU A 20 19.56 -21.64 38.92
C GLU A 20 18.06 -21.98 38.97
N LYS A 21 17.42 -21.84 40.14
CA LYS A 21 15.97 -22.05 40.27
C LYS A 21 15.17 -21.00 39.51
N THR A 22 15.58 -19.73 39.57
CA THR A 22 14.96 -18.64 38.81
C THR A 22 15.18 -18.82 37.31
N SER A 23 16.39 -19.20 36.87
CA SER A 23 16.68 -19.52 35.47
C SER A 23 15.80 -20.66 34.93
N ILE A 24 15.62 -21.74 35.69
CA ILE A 24 14.72 -22.85 35.30
C ILE A 24 13.25 -22.39 35.25
N ALA A 25 12.82 -21.52 36.16
CA ALA A 25 11.46 -20.97 36.14
C ALA A 25 11.23 -20.08 34.91
N VAL A 26 12.21 -19.23 34.58
CA VAL A 26 12.19 -18.37 33.38
C VAL A 26 12.19 -19.22 32.11
N ASP A 27 13.06 -20.23 32.01
CA ASP A 27 13.11 -21.13 30.85
C ASP A 27 11.78 -21.88 30.66
N ARG A 28 11.18 -22.40 31.74
CA ARG A 28 9.85 -23.02 31.69
C ARG A 28 8.77 -22.07 31.19
N GLU A 29 8.81 -20.81 31.61
CA GLU A 29 7.84 -19.81 31.17
C GLU A 29 8.05 -19.43 29.70
N ILE A 30 9.30 -19.26 29.26
CA ILE A 30 9.64 -19.05 27.84
C ILE A 30 9.13 -20.23 27.01
N GLN A 31 9.39 -21.47 27.42
CA GLN A 31 8.90 -22.67 26.73
C GLN A 31 7.37 -22.72 26.66
N ARG A 32 6.68 -22.25 27.70
CA ARG A 32 5.21 -22.15 27.70
C ARG A 32 4.72 -21.12 26.67
N ILE A 33 5.33 -19.95 26.63
CA ILE A 33 5.01 -18.88 25.68
C ILE A 33 5.25 -19.37 24.24
N LEU A 34 6.42 -19.99 23.98
CA LEU A 34 6.76 -20.53 22.66
C LEU A 34 5.78 -21.61 22.19
N ARG A 35 5.36 -22.51 23.09
CA ARG A 35 4.35 -23.55 22.76
C ARG A 35 2.99 -22.93 22.42
N LYS A 36 2.60 -21.86 23.11
CA LYS A 36 1.36 -21.14 22.85
C LYS A 36 1.42 -20.44 21.49
N GLN A 37 2.48 -19.69 21.22
CA GLN A 37 2.70 -19.02 19.93
C GLN A 37 2.70 -20.02 18.77
N LYS A 38 3.42 -21.14 18.89
CA LYS A 38 3.44 -22.19 17.86
C LYS A 38 2.07 -22.81 17.59
N LYS A 39 1.19 -22.86 18.59
CA LYS A 39 -0.19 -23.35 18.44
C LYS A 39 -1.08 -22.31 17.74
N GLU A 40 -0.84 -21.03 17.99
CA GLU A 40 -1.53 -19.92 17.32
C GLU A 40 -1.09 -19.81 15.86
N GLU A 41 0.22 -19.83 15.59
CA GLU A 41 0.79 -19.83 14.22
C GLU A 41 0.26 -20.99 13.37
N LYS A 42 0.09 -22.18 13.95
CA LYS A 42 -0.51 -23.34 13.24
C LYS A 42 -1.96 -23.13 12.81
N LYS A 43 -2.67 -22.18 13.40
CA LYS A 43 -4.05 -21.83 13.05
C LYS A 43 -4.12 -20.66 12.07
N GLU A 44 -3.00 -19.98 11.84
CA GLU A 44 -2.92 -18.89 10.87
C GLU A 44 -2.73 -19.46 9.46
N ILE A 45 -3.49 -18.92 8.51
CA ILE A 45 -3.29 -19.20 7.09
C ILE A 45 -2.43 -18.09 6.53
N LYS A 46 -1.19 -18.41 6.16
CA LYS A 46 -0.27 -17.44 5.54
C LYS A 46 -0.52 -17.38 4.05
N ILE A 47 -0.86 -16.20 3.54
CA ILE A 47 -1.13 -15.92 2.14
C ILE A 47 -0.08 -14.95 1.61
N LEU A 48 0.54 -15.27 0.48
CA LEU A 48 1.46 -14.36 -0.21
C LEU A 48 0.75 -13.68 -1.38
N LEU A 49 0.73 -12.35 -1.40
CA LEU A 49 0.25 -11.56 -2.53
C LEU A 49 1.39 -11.23 -3.47
N LEU A 50 1.26 -11.67 -4.72
CA LEU A 50 2.21 -11.36 -5.79
C LEU A 50 1.51 -10.66 -6.96
N GLY A 51 2.29 -9.98 -7.77
CA GLY A 51 1.82 -9.29 -8.97
C GLY A 51 2.76 -8.16 -9.35
N THR A 52 2.65 -7.69 -10.59
CA THR A 52 3.40 -6.55 -11.10
C THR A 52 3.13 -5.27 -10.29
N GLY A 53 3.94 -4.22 -10.48
CA GLY A 53 3.54 -2.90 -10.02
C GLY A 53 2.18 -2.56 -10.63
N GLU A 54 1.36 -1.77 -9.93
CA GLU A 54 0.04 -1.34 -10.45
C GLU A 54 -1.07 -2.42 -10.45
N SER A 55 -0.76 -3.71 -10.31
CA SER A 55 -1.75 -4.81 -10.41
C SER A 55 -2.90 -4.88 -9.39
N GLY A 56 -3.00 -3.94 -8.45
CA GLY A 56 -4.12 -3.85 -7.49
C GLY A 56 -3.91 -4.54 -6.13
N LYS A 57 -2.70 -5.06 -5.82
CA LYS A 57 -2.39 -5.69 -4.52
C LYS A 57 -2.75 -4.83 -3.31
N THR A 58 -2.28 -3.59 -3.31
CA THR A 58 -2.57 -2.64 -2.21
C THR A 58 -4.06 -2.37 -2.12
N THR A 59 -4.76 -2.23 -3.25
CA THR A 59 -6.21 -2.05 -3.27
C THR A 59 -6.94 -3.25 -2.67
N PHE A 60 -6.50 -4.48 -2.94
CA PHE A 60 -7.02 -5.69 -2.32
C PHE A 60 -6.82 -5.67 -0.80
N ILE A 61 -5.64 -5.31 -0.31
CA ILE A 61 -5.37 -5.18 1.14
C ILE A 61 -6.25 -4.10 1.78
N ARG A 62 -6.42 -2.94 1.13
CA ARG A 62 -7.29 -1.87 1.63
C ARG A 62 -8.75 -2.33 1.71
N GLN A 63 -9.23 -3.09 0.72
CA GLN A 63 -10.57 -3.71 0.76
C GLN A 63 -10.71 -4.71 1.92
N MET A 64 -9.70 -5.56 2.14
CA MET A 64 -9.69 -6.48 3.29
C MET A 64 -9.80 -5.73 4.62
N ARG A 65 -9.14 -4.58 4.75
CA ARG A 65 -9.23 -3.72 5.94
C ARG A 65 -10.62 -3.09 6.12
N ILE A 66 -11.30 -2.73 5.04
CA ILE A 66 -12.67 -2.19 5.09
C ILE A 66 -13.68 -3.28 5.47
N ILE A 67 -13.60 -4.46 4.84
CA ILE A 67 -14.61 -5.52 4.98
C ILE A 67 -14.41 -6.34 6.26
N HIS A 68 -13.17 -6.65 6.62
CA HIS A 68 -12.83 -7.58 7.72
C HIS A 68 -12.01 -6.94 8.84
N GLY A 69 -11.63 -5.68 8.68
CA GLY A 69 -10.90 -4.91 9.70
C GLY A 69 -11.79 -3.91 10.43
N ARG A 70 -11.15 -2.89 11.00
CA ARG A 70 -11.83 -1.76 11.64
C ARG A 70 -12.17 -0.62 10.65
N GLY A 71 -11.95 -0.85 9.36
CA GLY A 71 -12.00 0.20 8.35
C GLY A 71 -10.91 1.27 8.54
N TYR A 72 -11.17 2.46 8.03
CA TYR A 72 -10.32 3.64 8.18
C TYR A 72 -11.04 4.70 9.02
N SER A 73 -10.44 5.11 10.14
CA SER A 73 -10.98 6.23 10.92
C SER A 73 -10.93 7.53 10.12
N GLU A 74 -11.61 8.56 10.58
CA GLU A 74 -11.48 9.88 9.97
C GLU A 74 -10.03 10.40 10.04
N GLU A 75 -9.33 10.18 11.16
CA GLU A 75 -7.92 10.59 11.27
C GLU A 75 -7.03 9.81 10.30
N ASP A 76 -7.25 8.50 10.16
CA ASP A 76 -6.54 7.69 9.18
C ASP A 76 -6.75 8.24 7.77
N ARG A 77 -8.01 8.54 7.40
CA ARG A 77 -8.36 9.05 6.06
C ARG A 77 -7.71 10.41 5.77
N LYS A 78 -7.63 11.30 6.77
CA LYS A 78 -6.94 12.60 6.64
C LYS A 78 -5.47 12.45 6.24
N THR A 79 -4.78 11.39 6.69
CA THR A 79 -3.36 11.17 6.31
C THR A 79 -3.17 10.93 4.81
N PHE A 80 -4.20 10.47 4.08
CA PHE A 80 -4.13 10.24 2.64
C PHE A 80 -4.36 11.50 1.80
N ALA A 81 -4.84 12.60 2.39
CA ALA A 81 -5.23 13.80 1.64
C ALA A 81 -4.05 14.39 0.84
N SER A 82 -2.88 14.52 1.46
CA SER A 82 -1.66 15.00 0.80
C SER A 82 -1.29 14.12 -0.40
N CYS A 83 -1.31 12.80 -0.25
CA CYS A 83 -1.02 11.86 -1.33
C CYS A 83 -2.04 11.95 -2.47
N ILE A 84 -3.32 12.22 -2.17
CA ILE A 84 -4.35 12.42 -3.20
C ILE A 84 -4.06 13.69 -4.00
N PHE A 85 -3.68 14.79 -3.33
CA PHE A 85 -3.28 16.02 -4.01
C PHE A 85 -2.06 15.78 -4.91
N GLN A 86 -1.04 15.06 -4.40
CA GLN A 86 0.13 14.67 -5.17
C GLN A 86 -0.24 13.90 -6.43
N ASN A 87 -1.14 12.91 -6.31
CA ASN A 87 -1.62 12.12 -7.45
C ASN A 87 -2.30 12.99 -8.52
N ILE A 88 -3.12 13.97 -8.12
CA ILE A 88 -3.77 14.90 -9.05
C ILE A 88 -2.72 15.69 -9.85
N PHE A 89 -1.71 16.23 -9.18
CA PHE A 89 -0.63 16.96 -9.86
C PHE A 89 0.21 16.05 -10.74
N THR A 90 0.58 14.85 -10.27
CA THR A 90 1.30 13.86 -11.07
C THR A 90 0.52 13.52 -12.34
N ALA A 91 -0.80 13.33 -12.26
CA ALA A 91 -1.65 13.05 -13.41
C ALA A 91 -1.68 14.22 -14.41
N ILE A 92 -1.83 15.46 -13.93
CA ILE A 92 -1.86 16.65 -14.81
C ILE A 92 -0.50 16.88 -15.47
N LYS A 93 0.60 16.69 -14.73
CA LYS A 93 1.95 16.77 -15.29
C LYS A 93 2.19 15.70 -16.35
N ALA A 94 1.74 14.47 -16.11
CA ALA A 94 1.84 13.39 -17.09
C ALA A 94 1.06 13.74 -18.38
N MET A 95 -0.19 14.19 -18.26
CA MET A 95 -1.02 14.56 -19.42
C MET A 95 -0.45 15.75 -20.20
N THR A 96 -0.04 16.82 -19.53
CA THR A 96 0.52 18.03 -20.18
C THR A 96 1.90 17.76 -20.80
N GLY A 97 2.72 16.90 -20.18
CA GLY A 97 3.96 16.40 -20.77
C GLY A 97 3.68 15.56 -22.02
N ALA A 98 2.71 14.63 -21.94
CA ALA A 98 2.31 13.79 -23.05
C ALA A 98 1.73 14.61 -24.23
N MET A 99 1.02 15.72 -23.99
CA MET A 99 0.57 16.60 -25.07
C MET A 99 1.73 17.11 -25.93
N SER A 100 2.86 17.44 -25.30
CA SER A 100 4.06 17.90 -26.02
C SER A 100 4.69 16.76 -26.83
N THR A 101 4.80 15.57 -26.24
CA THR A 101 5.35 14.38 -26.90
C THR A 101 4.48 13.90 -28.07
N LEU A 102 3.16 13.86 -27.88
CA LEU A 102 2.17 13.42 -28.87
C LEU A 102 1.79 14.52 -29.87
N ARG A 103 2.36 15.74 -29.71
CA ARG A 103 2.11 16.93 -30.53
C ARG A 103 0.62 17.28 -30.63
N ILE A 104 -0.11 17.17 -29.52
CA ILE A 104 -1.52 17.53 -29.44
C ILE A 104 -1.61 19.01 -29.03
N PRO A 105 -2.17 19.91 -29.85
CA PRO A 105 -2.33 21.30 -29.47
C PRO A 105 -3.42 21.46 -28.40
N TYR A 106 -3.27 22.47 -27.54
CA TYR A 106 -4.36 22.92 -26.67
C TYR A 106 -5.46 23.56 -27.52
N ALA A 107 -6.72 23.31 -27.17
CA ALA A 107 -7.84 23.95 -27.83
C ALA A 107 -7.90 25.44 -27.52
N ASN A 108 -7.63 25.81 -26.25
CA ASN A 108 -7.44 27.18 -25.85
C ASN A 108 -5.94 27.49 -25.63
N PRO A 109 -5.33 28.43 -26.38
CA PRO A 109 -3.93 28.82 -26.21
C PRO A 109 -3.59 29.32 -24.79
N GLU A 110 -4.55 29.87 -24.05
CA GLU A 110 -4.32 30.28 -22.65
C GLU A 110 -3.98 29.09 -21.74
N ASN A 111 -4.46 27.89 -22.08
CA ASN A 111 -4.20 26.68 -21.31
C ASN A 111 -2.73 26.27 -21.31
N GLU A 112 -1.95 26.71 -22.31
CA GLU A 112 -0.51 26.50 -22.31
C GLU A 112 0.18 27.19 -21.12
N LYS A 113 -0.31 28.36 -20.70
CA LYS A 113 0.20 29.07 -19.52
C LYS A 113 -0.11 28.29 -18.24
N TYR A 114 -1.32 27.75 -18.13
CA TYR A 114 -1.70 26.91 -16.98
C TYR A 114 -0.91 25.60 -16.93
N ALA A 115 -0.65 24.98 -18.08
CA ALA A 115 0.19 23.79 -18.15
C ALA A 115 1.61 24.06 -17.65
N LYS A 116 2.24 25.16 -18.10
CA LYS A 116 3.57 25.57 -17.63
C LYS A 116 3.59 25.83 -16.13
N LEU A 117 2.62 26.61 -15.62
CA LEU A 117 2.48 26.88 -14.19
C LEU A 117 2.45 25.58 -13.37
N LEU A 118 1.65 24.59 -13.77
CA LEU A 118 1.50 23.34 -13.03
C LEU A 118 2.70 22.39 -13.19
N GLN A 119 3.46 22.49 -14.28
CA GLN A 119 4.71 21.73 -14.48
C GLN A 119 5.80 22.14 -13.47
N ASP A 120 5.86 23.40 -13.10
CA ASP A 120 6.88 23.94 -12.19
C ASP A 120 6.60 23.63 -10.71
N VAL A 121 5.37 23.21 -10.36
CA VAL A 121 4.99 22.92 -8.97
C VAL A 121 5.75 21.71 -8.41
N ASN A 122 6.42 21.85 -7.27
CA ASN A 122 7.03 20.71 -6.60
C ASN A 122 5.95 19.81 -5.97
N THR A 123 5.73 18.63 -6.52
CA THR A 123 4.69 17.71 -6.07
C THR A 123 4.91 17.22 -4.64
N VAL A 124 6.16 17.08 -4.18
CA VAL A 124 6.45 16.50 -2.85
C VAL A 124 6.00 17.42 -1.71
N GLN A 125 5.96 18.73 -1.94
CA GLN A 125 5.66 19.74 -0.91
C GLN A 125 4.17 20.10 -0.83
N ILE A 126 3.30 19.43 -1.58
CA ILE A 126 1.89 19.77 -1.67
C ILE A 126 1.14 19.26 -0.43
N SER A 127 0.63 20.19 0.37
CA SER A 127 -0.21 19.92 1.53
C SER A 127 -1.68 20.29 1.33
N PHE A 128 -2.00 21.16 0.37
CA PHE A 128 -3.36 21.56 0.03
C PHE A 128 -3.48 22.00 -1.44
N LEU A 129 -4.71 22.02 -1.97
CA LEU A 129 -5.01 22.52 -3.31
C LEU A 129 -5.38 24.01 -3.28
N GLU A 130 -4.46 24.86 -3.70
CA GLU A 130 -4.77 26.29 -3.87
C GLU A 130 -5.84 26.53 -4.93
N ARG A 131 -6.71 27.52 -4.70
CA ARG A 131 -7.78 27.89 -5.64
C ARG A 131 -7.26 28.20 -7.04
N GLY A 132 -6.07 28.81 -7.15
CA GLY A 132 -5.41 29.09 -8.43
C GLY A 132 -5.11 27.80 -9.20
N HIS A 133 -4.49 26.81 -8.54
CA HIS A 133 -4.20 25.50 -9.12
C HIS A 133 -5.48 24.75 -9.50
N VAL A 134 -6.49 24.75 -8.63
CA VAL A 134 -7.77 24.08 -8.90
C VAL A 134 -8.43 24.64 -10.15
N ASN A 135 -8.45 25.97 -10.32
CA ASN A 135 -9.00 26.62 -11.50
C ASN A 135 -8.20 26.28 -12.77
N ALA A 136 -6.88 26.25 -12.68
CA ALA A 136 -5.99 25.85 -13.78
C ALA A 136 -6.26 24.39 -14.20
N ILE A 137 -6.31 23.47 -13.24
CA ILE A 137 -6.61 22.04 -13.46
C ILE A 137 -7.99 21.88 -14.10
N ARG A 138 -9.01 22.59 -13.60
CA ARG A 138 -10.36 22.54 -14.16
C ARG A 138 -10.41 23.00 -15.62
N ARG A 139 -9.73 24.11 -15.94
CA ARG A 139 -9.64 24.63 -17.32
C ARG A 139 -8.90 23.67 -18.25
N LEU A 140 -7.81 23.07 -17.78
CA LEU A 140 -7.08 22.05 -18.53
C LEU A 140 -7.93 20.81 -18.76
N TRP A 141 -8.61 20.29 -17.73
CA TRP A 141 -9.46 19.11 -17.87
C TRP A 141 -10.66 19.33 -18.79
N ALA A 142 -11.13 20.58 -18.93
CA ALA A 142 -12.19 20.93 -19.87
C ALA A 142 -11.70 21.10 -21.32
N ASP A 143 -10.38 21.21 -21.55
CA ASP A 143 -9.79 21.41 -22.88
C ASP A 143 -9.91 20.15 -23.76
N SER A 144 -10.37 20.31 -25.00
CA SER A 144 -10.54 19.16 -25.91
C SER A 144 -9.21 18.51 -26.32
N GLY A 145 -8.10 19.27 -26.32
CA GLY A 145 -6.75 18.75 -26.52
C GLY A 145 -6.32 17.83 -25.38
N ILE A 146 -6.55 18.24 -24.12
CA ILE A 146 -6.30 17.39 -22.95
C ILE A 146 -7.20 16.15 -22.97
N ARG A 147 -8.47 16.27 -23.34
CA ARG A 147 -9.38 15.12 -23.47
C ARG A 147 -8.92 14.13 -24.53
N THR A 148 -8.42 14.63 -25.66
CA THR A 148 -7.82 13.81 -26.71
C THR A 148 -6.56 13.12 -26.18
N CYS A 149 -5.69 13.83 -25.45
CA CYS A 149 -4.52 13.25 -24.80
C CYS A 149 -4.91 12.14 -23.80
N TYR A 150 -5.97 12.33 -23.02
CA TYR A 150 -6.48 11.33 -22.08
C TYR A 150 -7.04 10.08 -22.77
N SER A 151 -7.68 10.21 -23.93
CA SER A 151 -8.15 9.04 -24.70
C SER A 151 -6.99 8.15 -25.16
N ARG A 152 -5.79 8.73 -25.33
CA ARG A 152 -4.55 8.06 -25.75
C ARG A 152 -3.64 7.69 -24.56
N ARG A 153 -4.21 7.56 -23.37
CA ARG A 153 -3.47 7.27 -22.12
C ARG A 153 -2.75 5.92 -22.09
N CYS A 154 -2.98 5.01 -23.05
CA CYS A 154 -2.18 3.79 -23.18
C CYS A 154 -0.77 4.06 -23.75
N GLU A 155 -0.55 5.19 -24.42
CA GLU A 155 0.73 5.55 -25.04
C GLU A 155 1.75 6.15 -24.05
N TYR A 156 1.34 6.44 -22.81
CA TYR A 156 2.20 7.02 -21.78
C TYR A 156 1.74 6.58 -20.38
N GLN A 157 2.60 6.76 -19.38
CA GLN A 157 2.27 6.40 -18.00
C GLN A 157 1.31 7.42 -17.38
N LEU A 158 0.09 6.98 -17.07
CA LEU A 158 -0.92 7.78 -16.39
C LEU A 158 -1.60 6.96 -15.29
N LEU A 159 -1.96 7.62 -14.18
CA LEU A 159 -2.68 6.97 -13.09
C LEU A 159 -4.10 6.60 -13.53
N ASP A 160 -4.53 5.36 -13.32
CA ASP A 160 -5.89 4.91 -13.63
C ASP A 160 -6.97 5.75 -12.93
N SER A 161 -6.68 6.21 -11.71
CA SER A 161 -7.58 7.04 -10.90
C SER A 161 -7.73 8.48 -11.38
N THR A 162 -7.03 8.88 -12.45
CA THR A 162 -7.00 10.28 -12.94
C THR A 162 -8.40 10.84 -13.16
N GLU A 163 -9.21 10.21 -14.00
CA GLU A 163 -10.56 10.71 -14.34
C GLU A 163 -11.45 10.84 -13.10
N TYR A 164 -11.37 9.88 -12.18
CA TYR A 164 -12.13 9.94 -10.93
C TYR A 164 -11.78 11.18 -10.11
N TYR A 165 -10.50 11.50 -9.95
CA TYR A 165 -10.10 12.68 -9.20
C TYR A 165 -10.46 13.97 -9.92
N MET A 166 -10.29 14.04 -11.25
CA MET A 166 -10.65 15.23 -12.01
C MET A 166 -12.15 15.54 -11.94
N ASN A 167 -13.01 14.50 -11.98
CA ASN A 167 -14.46 14.67 -11.87
C ASN A 167 -14.92 15.00 -10.44
N ASN A 168 -14.09 14.76 -9.42
CA ASN A 168 -14.38 15.05 -8.02
C ASN A 168 -13.56 16.24 -7.48
N LEU A 169 -12.93 17.03 -8.35
CA LEU A 169 -11.97 18.06 -7.96
C LEU A 169 -12.57 19.09 -6.99
N ASP A 170 -13.82 19.48 -7.19
CA ASP A 170 -14.50 20.46 -6.33
C ASP A 170 -14.60 19.96 -4.88
N ARG A 171 -15.02 18.70 -4.69
CA ARG A 171 -15.08 18.05 -3.37
C ARG A 171 -13.70 17.90 -2.74
N ILE A 172 -12.69 17.55 -3.53
CA ILE A 172 -11.32 17.31 -3.07
C ILE A 172 -10.62 18.63 -2.69
N SER A 173 -10.98 19.74 -3.35
CA SER A 173 -10.40 21.06 -3.11
C SER A 173 -11.02 21.85 -1.95
N ALA A 174 -12.03 21.29 -1.26
CA ALA A 174 -12.65 21.92 -0.11
C ALA A 174 -11.65 22.07 1.06
N GLN A 175 -11.81 23.11 1.87
CA GLN A 175 -10.89 23.39 3.00
C GLN A 175 -10.96 22.33 4.10
N ASP A 176 -12.14 21.74 4.28
CA ASP A 176 -12.47 20.68 5.24
C ASP A 176 -12.48 19.29 4.59
N TYR A 177 -11.79 19.14 3.45
CA TYR A 177 -11.77 17.89 2.71
C TYR A 177 -11.24 16.72 3.57
N ILE A 178 -12.11 15.74 3.76
CA ILE A 178 -11.79 14.45 4.36
C ILE A 178 -11.95 13.40 3.26
N PRO A 179 -10.88 12.66 2.90
CA PRO A 179 -10.97 11.60 1.91
C PRO A 179 -12.03 10.56 2.26
N THR A 180 -12.82 10.15 1.28
CA THR A 180 -13.75 9.02 1.38
C THR A 180 -12.97 7.71 1.31
N GLU A 181 -13.60 6.60 1.70
CA GLU A 181 -13.00 5.27 1.51
C GLU A 181 -12.67 5.00 0.03
N GLN A 182 -13.50 5.52 -0.89
CA GLN A 182 -13.25 5.41 -2.33
C GLN A 182 -12.02 6.19 -2.78
N ASP A 183 -11.75 7.36 -2.19
CA ASP A 183 -10.51 8.10 -2.43
C ASP A 183 -9.30 7.32 -1.90
N VAL A 184 -9.42 6.74 -0.70
CA VAL A 184 -8.38 5.89 -0.10
C VAL A 184 -8.12 4.62 -0.92
N LEU A 185 -9.12 4.04 -1.56
CA LEU A 185 -8.92 2.88 -2.44
C LEU A 185 -8.17 3.25 -3.72
N ARG A 186 -8.37 4.47 -4.21
CA ARG A 186 -7.85 4.97 -5.49
C ARG A 186 -6.51 5.67 -5.39
N VAL A 187 -6.07 6.09 -4.19
CA VAL A 187 -4.79 6.78 -4.02
C VAL A 187 -3.61 5.85 -4.27
N ARG A 188 -2.68 6.28 -5.11
CA ARG A 188 -1.51 5.52 -5.50
C ARG A 188 -0.27 6.05 -4.80
N PHE A 189 0.42 5.15 -4.13
CA PHE A 189 1.81 5.31 -3.74
C PHE A 189 2.52 3.97 -3.94
N PRO A 190 3.78 3.97 -4.36
CA PRO A 190 4.53 2.74 -4.57
C PRO A 190 4.73 2.01 -3.25
N THR A 191 4.29 0.76 -3.18
CA THR A 191 4.59 -0.11 -2.03
C THR A 191 6.06 -0.52 -2.09
N THR A 192 6.79 -0.23 -1.01
CA THR A 192 8.20 -0.58 -0.84
C THR A 192 8.37 -1.50 0.35
N GLY A 193 9.15 -2.57 0.21
CA GLY A 193 9.39 -3.53 1.26
C GLY A 193 8.34 -4.65 1.31
N ILE A 194 8.26 -5.26 2.48
CA ILE A 194 7.39 -6.40 2.79
C ILE A 194 6.49 -5.94 3.95
N HIS A 195 5.18 -6.10 3.78
CA HIS A 195 4.19 -5.73 4.79
C HIS A 195 3.34 -6.95 5.15
N ASP A 196 3.24 -7.22 6.44
CA ASP A 196 2.39 -8.27 6.98
C ASP A 196 1.08 -7.67 7.50
N TYR A 197 -0.04 -8.21 7.04
CA TYR A 197 -1.38 -7.83 7.49
C TYR A 197 -2.08 -9.04 8.09
N ALA A 198 -2.69 -8.87 9.26
CA ALA A 198 -3.50 -9.91 9.90
C ALA A 198 -4.98 -9.52 9.86
N PHE A 199 -5.81 -10.41 9.31
CA PHE A 199 -7.26 -10.25 9.25
C PHE A 199 -7.94 -11.47 9.85
N THR A 200 -8.95 -11.25 10.70
CA THR A 200 -9.78 -12.34 11.21
C THR A 200 -11.04 -12.43 10.37
N VAL A 201 -11.16 -13.48 9.57
CA VAL A 201 -12.34 -13.76 8.74
C VAL A 201 -13.11 -14.89 9.39
N LYS A 202 -14.28 -14.58 9.96
CA LYS A 202 -15.07 -15.50 10.80
C LYS A 202 -14.23 -15.99 11.99
N ASN A 203 -13.77 -17.24 11.95
CA ASN A 203 -12.96 -17.86 13.00
C ASN A 203 -11.54 -18.23 12.54
N ILE A 204 -11.12 -17.74 11.37
CA ILE A 204 -9.82 -18.02 10.77
C ILE A 204 -9.00 -16.74 10.72
N THR A 205 -7.75 -16.81 11.17
CA THR A 205 -6.79 -15.70 11.03
C THR A 205 -6.02 -15.86 9.74
N LEU A 206 -6.18 -14.90 8.83
CA LEU A 206 -5.42 -14.80 7.59
C LEU A 206 -4.25 -13.84 7.82
N ARG A 207 -3.03 -14.32 7.57
CA ARG A 207 -1.83 -13.48 7.54
C ARG A 207 -1.43 -13.25 6.10
N ILE A 208 -1.71 -12.06 5.57
CA ILE A 208 -1.46 -11.70 4.19
C ILE A 208 -0.16 -10.91 4.11
N VAL A 209 0.79 -11.41 3.33
CA VAL A 209 2.08 -10.77 3.06
C VAL A 209 2.00 -10.04 1.72
N ASP A 210 2.09 -8.71 1.75
CA ASP A 210 2.18 -7.87 0.54
C ASP A 210 3.63 -7.48 0.29
N VAL A 211 4.07 -7.65 -0.95
CA VAL A 211 5.44 -7.32 -1.37
C VAL A 211 5.39 -6.37 -2.56
N GLY A 212 6.29 -5.39 -2.57
CA GLY A 212 6.40 -4.43 -3.68
C GLY A 212 6.47 -5.11 -5.05
N GLY A 213 5.63 -4.64 -6.00
CA GLY A 213 5.52 -5.23 -7.34
C GLY A 213 6.55 -4.72 -8.36
N GLN A 214 7.25 -3.62 -8.02
CA GLN A 214 8.24 -2.99 -8.90
C GLN A 214 9.47 -3.87 -9.10
N LYS A 215 10.15 -3.71 -10.24
CA LYS A 215 11.33 -4.53 -10.62
C LYS A 215 12.42 -4.54 -9.54
N SER A 216 12.65 -3.41 -8.87
CA SER A 216 13.60 -3.26 -7.76
C SER A 216 13.23 -4.10 -6.52
N GLU A 217 11.94 -4.27 -6.27
CA GLU A 217 11.41 -4.95 -5.08
C GLU A 217 11.31 -6.47 -5.25
N ARG A 218 11.32 -6.98 -6.48
CA ARG A 218 11.18 -8.42 -6.78
C ARG A 218 12.25 -9.30 -6.14
N ARG A 219 13.45 -8.75 -5.90
CA ARG A 219 14.53 -9.48 -5.20
C ARG A 219 14.14 -9.88 -3.77
N LYS A 220 13.22 -9.14 -3.14
CA LYS A 220 12.75 -9.39 -1.78
C LYS A 220 11.72 -10.52 -1.69
N TRP A 221 11.10 -10.88 -2.82
CA TRP A 221 9.99 -11.85 -2.86
C TRP A 221 10.43 -13.21 -2.30
N ILE A 222 11.66 -13.65 -2.59
CA ILE A 222 12.17 -14.96 -2.18
C ILE A 222 12.13 -15.17 -0.66
N HIS A 223 12.30 -14.09 0.12
CA HIS A 223 12.27 -14.14 1.58
C HIS A 223 10.87 -14.36 2.16
N CYS A 224 9.82 -14.24 1.34
CA CYS A 224 8.43 -14.32 1.79
C CYS A 224 7.78 -15.69 1.53
N PHE A 225 8.43 -16.58 0.77
CA PHE A 225 7.87 -17.88 0.35
C PHE A 225 7.90 -18.95 1.45
N GLU A 226 8.69 -18.77 2.50
CA GLU A 226 8.75 -19.75 3.59
C GLU A 226 7.42 -19.85 4.33
N ASN A 227 6.94 -21.08 4.53
CA ASN A 227 5.73 -21.42 5.27
C ASN A 227 4.46 -20.73 4.76
N VAL A 228 4.37 -20.43 3.47
CA VAL A 228 3.16 -19.89 2.84
C VAL A 228 2.17 -21.01 2.55
N THR A 229 0.92 -20.84 2.97
CA THR A 229 -0.17 -21.80 2.71
C THR A 229 -0.73 -21.65 1.31
N SER A 230 -0.84 -20.41 0.81
CA SER A 230 -1.43 -20.13 -0.51
C SER A 230 -0.86 -18.85 -1.13
N LEU A 231 -0.89 -18.80 -2.45
CA LEU A 231 -0.42 -17.67 -3.24
C LEU A 231 -1.60 -17.07 -4.00
N ILE A 232 -1.77 -15.75 -3.90
CA ILE A 232 -2.73 -14.99 -4.70
C ILE A 232 -1.92 -14.12 -5.66
N PHE A 233 -2.05 -14.39 -6.95
CA PHE A 233 -1.38 -13.63 -8.00
C PHE A 233 -2.37 -12.66 -8.65
N LEU A 234 -2.06 -11.37 -8.59
CA LEU A 234 -2.88 -10.32 -9.19
C LEU A 234 -2.23 -9.83 -10.49
N ALA A 235 -3.02 -9.84 -11.55
CA ALA A 235 -2.69 -9.28 -12.86
C ALA A 235 -3.77 -8.27 -13.26
N SER A 236 -3.34 -7.13 -13.80
CA SER A 236 -4.24 -6.14 -14.36
C SER A 236 -4.64 -6.54 -15.78
N LEU A 237 -5.95 -6.57 -16.05
CA LEU A 237 -6.45 -6.84 -17.40
C LEU A 237 -6.34 -5.60 -18.31
N SER A 238 -6.26 -4.40 -17.74
CA SER A 238 -6.17 -3.14 -18.49
C SER A 238 -4.74 -2.75 -18.87
N GLU A 239 -3.74 -3.50 -18.42
CA GLU A 239 -2.32 -3.27 -18.75
C GLU A 239 -1.87 -4.00 -20.03
N TYR A 240 -2.78 -4.69 -20.74
CA TYR A 240 -2.41 -5.52 -21.89
C TYR A 240 -1.78 -4.74 -23.05
N ASP A 241 -2.10 -3.45 -23.19
CA ASP A 241 -1.61 -2.53 -24.22
C ASP A 241 -0.67 -1.46 -23.66
N GLN A 242 -0.23 -1.60 -22.41
CA GLN A 242 0.67 -0.66 -21.74
C GLN A 242 2.13 -1.12 -21.79
N VAL A 243 3.05 -0.16 -21.72
CA VAL A 243 4.50 -0.41 -21.63
C VAL A 243 4.99 -0.38 -20.16
N LEU A 244 5.95 -1.26 -19.82
CA LEU A 244 6.51 -1.49 -18.45
C LEU A 244 7.88 -0.88 -18.19
#